data_AF-A0A6G0Z3S8-F1
#
_entry.id   AF-A0A6G0Z3S8-F1
#
_cell.length_a   1.000
_cell.length_b   1.000
_cell.length_c   1.000
_cell.angle_alpha   90.00
_cell.angle_beta   90.00
_cell.angle_gamma   90.00
#
_symmetry.space_group_name_H-M   'P 1'
#
loop_
_entity.id
_entity.type
_entity.pdbx_description
1 polymer ?
#
loop_
_entity_poly.entity_id
_entity_poly.type
_entity_poly.pdbx_seq_one_letter_code
_entity_poly.pdbx_strand_id
1 'polypeptide(L)'
;MLKVDAQSIDQLDLKCFPVLFPFGNDGEYSDRLVPLIPSEFIKSRLLLMNPTFRTNIQYLFFLLHDSNIRALKAGIYHKLNTKKSSEKLTSLECLELLKNEELEGNLTTIFARLRNTSQYWLGPRSDIETMITWYGPVTFFLTLSPARYNWDRLESYLKQVNSTTAD
;
A
#
# COMPACT_ATOMS: atom_id res chain seq x y z
N MET A 1 20.34 23.08 14.85
CA MET A 1 19.27 22.07 14.76
C MET A 1 17.95 22.80 14.94
N LEU A 2 17.28 23.16 13.84
CA LEU A 2 15.99 23.83 13.86
C LEU A 2 14.98 22.89 14.52
N LYS A 3 14.58 23.17 15.75
CA LYS A 3 13.38 22.59 16.34
C LYS A 3 12.22 23.20 15.58
N VAL A 4 11.69 22.47 14.60
CA VAL A 4 10.38 22.76 14.07
C VAL A 4 9.43 22.38 15.20
N ASP A 5 8.95 23.38 15.94
CA ASP A 5 7.84 23.26 16.88
C ASP A 5 6.57 22.98 16.08
N ALA A 6 6.49 21.81 15.43
CA ALA A 6 5.26 21.30 14.88
C ALA A 6 4.41 20.88 16.08
N GLN A 7 3.55 21.78 16.56
CA GLN A 7 2.46 21.41 17.45
C GLN A 7 1.77 20.19 16.82
N SER A 8 1.73 19.08 17.55
CA SER A 8 0.97 17.92 17.11
C SER A 8 -0.48 18.37 17.03
N ILE A 9 -1.00 18.50 15.81
CA ILE A 9 -2.41 18.82 15.62
C ILE A 9 -3.17 17.57 16.05
N ASP A 10 -3.64 17.58 17.29
CA ASP A 10 -4.49 16.51 17.80
C ASP A 10 -5.73 16.39 16.91
N GLN A 11 -6.07 15.16 16.53
CA GLN A 11 -7.25 14.82 15.74
C GLN A 11 -7.31 15.50 14.36
N LEU A 12 -6.21 15.42 13.61
CA LEU A 12 -6.10 15.99 12.27
C LEU A 12 -7.17 15.46 11.31
N ASP A 13 -7.49 14.18 11.38
CA ASP A 13 -8.51 13.52 10.55
C ASP A 13 -9.91 14.11 10.75
N LEU A 14 -10.29 14.37 12.00
CA LEU A 14 -11.58 14.97 12.36
C LEU A 14 -11.70 16.41 11.86
N LYS A 15 -10.60 17.18 11.97
CA LYS A 15 -10.55 18.59 11.56
C LYS A 15 -10.51 18.77 10.04
N CYS A 16 -9.77 17.92 9.33
CA CYS A 16 -9.63 18.01 7.87
C CYS A 16 -10.87 17.52 7.12
N PHE A 17 -11.67 16.61 7.70
CA PHE A 17 -12.80 16.00 7.04
C PHE A 17 -14.11 16.13 7.84
N PRO A 18 -14.60 17.35 8.11
CA PRO A 18 -15.83 17.56 8.88
C PRO A 18 -17.07 16.96 8.19
N VAL A 19 -17.05 16.81 6.87
CA VAL A 19 -18.13 16.14 6.11
C VAL A 19 -18.20 14.64 6.40
N LEU A 20 -17.04 14.00 6.64
CA LEU A 20 -16.97 12.57 6.96
C LEU A 20 -17.18 12.31 8.45
N PHE A 21 -16.85 13.30 9.29
CA PHE A 21 -17.02 13.25 10.74
C PHE A 21 -17.87 14.43 11.24
N PRO A 22 -19.20 14.43 11.00
CA PRO A 22 -20.07 15.57 11.35
C PRO A 22 -20.08 15.90 12.85
N PHE A 23 -19.89 14.89 13.70
CA PHE A 23 -19.88 15.03 15.15
C PHE A 23 -18.47 15.20 15.74
N GLY A 24 -17.42 15.16 14.91
CA GLY A 24 -16.03 15.23 15.38
C GLY A 24 -15.61 14.08 16.31
N ASN A 25 -16.31 12.94 16.26
CA ASN A 25 -16.07 11.79 17.13
C ASN A 25 -15.47 10.61 16.35
N ASP A 26 -14.87 9.66 17.08
CA ASP A 26 -14.31 8.41 16.55
C ASP A 26 -13.17 8.55 15.53
N GLY A 27 -12.37 9.61 15.62
CA GLY A 27 -11.12 9.74 14.86
C GLY A 27 -10.12 8.62 15.17
N GLU A 28 -9.05 8.53 14.39
CA GLU A 28 -8.06 7.45 14.53
C GLU A 28 -7.46 7.40 15.93
N TYR A 29 -7.16 8.57 16.49
CA TYR A 29 -6.50 8.74 17.80
C TYR A 29 -7.48 8.94 18.96
N SER A 30 -8.76 8.58 18.80
CA SER A 30 -9.73 8.66 19.90
C SER A 30 -9.45 7.58 20.95
N ASP A 31 -9.69 7.88 22.22
CA ASP A 31 -9.66 6.88 23.29
C ASP A 31 -10.78 5.85 23.09
N ARG A 32 -10.42 4.57 23.04
CA ARG A 32 -11.34 3.44 22.83
C ARG A 32 -11.11 2.39 23.91
N LEU A 33 -12.16 1.62 24.23
CA LEU A 33 -12.08 0.49 25.16
C LEU A 33 -11.12 -0.60 24.65
N VAL A 34 -11.11 -0.83 23.33
CA VAL A 34 -10.18 -1.74 22.66
C VAL A 34 -9.29 -0.89 21.75
N PRO A 35 -7.96 -0.89 21.96
CA PRO A 35 -7.05 -0.16 21.10
C PRO A 35 -7.04 -0.81 19.70
N LEU A 36 -7.23 0.00 18.67
CA LEU A 36 -7.19 -0.44 17.28
C LEU A 36 -5.82 -0.12 16.69
N ILE A 37 -5.27 -1.06 15.92
CA ILE A 37 -4.09 -0.81 15.12
C ILE A 37 -4.48 0.14 13.97
N PRO A 38 -3.62 1.08 13.54
CA PRO A 38 -3.93 2.00 12.43
C PRO A 38 -4.46 1.31 11.17
N SER A 39 -3.90 0.14 10.82
CA SER A 39 -4.36 -0.65 9.67
C SER A 39 -5.76 -1.23 9.85
N GLU A 40 -6.14 -1.59 11.08
CA GLU A 40 -7.48 -2.05 11.42
C GLU A 40 -8.49 -0.91 11.42
N PHE A 41 -8.10 0.27 11.92
CA PHE A 41 -8.90 1.47 11.82
C PHE A 41 -9.19 1.82 10.35
N ILE A 42 -8.17 1.87 9.49
CA ILE A 42 -8.33 2.13 8.05
C ILE A 42 -9.27 1.09 7.43
N LYS A 43 -9.06 -0.21 7.71
CA LYS A 43 -9.95 -1.27 7.21
C LYS A 43 -11.39 -1.07 7.66
N SER A 44 -11.63 -0.73 8.93
CA SER A 44 -12.98 -0.50 9.46
C SER A 44 -13.70 0.63 8.73
N ARG A 45 -12.98 1.70 8.37
CA ARG A 45 -13.53 2.84 7.62
C ARG A 45 -13.80 2.49 6.16
N LEU A 46 -12.93 1.70 5.53
CA LEU A 46 -13.11 1.28 4.14
C LEU A 46 -14.18 0.19 3.96
N LEU A 47 -14.37 -0.67 4.96
CA LEU A 47 -15.33 -1.78 4.94
C LEU A 47 -16.68 -1.40 5.56
N LEU A 48 -16.87 -0.13 5.92
CA LEU A 48 -18.12 0.35 6.46
C LEU A 48 -19.26 0.12 5.43
N MET A 49 -20.45 -0.24 5.93
CA MET A 49 -21.64 -0.40 5.09
C MET A 49 -21.95 0.87 4.29
N ASN A 50 -21.74 2.03 4.90
CA ASN A 50 -21.89 3.31 4.23
C ASN A 50 -20.64 3.62 3.38
N PRO A 51 -20.78 3.83 2.05
CA PRO A 51 -19.65 4.03 1.16
C PRO A 51 -18.97 5.41 1.30
N THR A 52 -19.49 6.35 2.09
CA THR A 52 -18.99 7.74 2.18
C THR A 52 -17.47 7.85 2.33
N PHE A 53 -16.88 7.04 3.22
CA PHE A 53 -15.42 7.04 3.46
C PHE A 53 -14.62 6.49 2.27
N ARG A 54 -15.12 5.45 1.60
CA ARG A 54 -14.45 4.79 0.46
C ARG A 54 -14.69 5.50 -0.88
N THR A 55 -15.69 6.35 -0.98
CA THR A 55 -15.94 7.16 -2.19
C THR A 55 -15.22 8.50 -2.15
N ASN A 56 -14.82 8.99 -0.97
CA ASN A 56 -14.11 10.25 -0.85
C ASN A 56 -12.62 10.08 -1.21
N ILE A 57 -12.25 10.53 -2.40
CA ILE A 57 -10.90 10.43 -2.95
C ILE A 57 -9.87 11.18 -2.09
N GLN A 58 -10.21 12.38 -1.59
CA GLN A 58 -9.29 13.17 -0.77
C GLN A 58 -8.96 12.45 0.54
N TYR A 59 -9.95 11.82 1.15
CA TYR A 59 -9.76 11.02 2.35
C TYR A 59 -8.91 9.77 2.09
N LEU A 60 -9.14 9.08 0.97
CA LEU A 60 -8.29 7.94 0.57
C LEU A 60 -6.82 8.34 0.38
N PHE A 61 -6.55 9.47 -0.27
CA PHE A 61 -5.18 9.97 -0.42
C PHE A 61 -4.56 10.38 0.91
N PHE A 62 -5.35 10.97 1.80
CA PHE A 62 -4.91 11.27 3.17
C PHE A 62 -4.48 10.00 3.91
N LEU A 63 -5.32 8.96 3.93
CA LEU A 63 -5.00 7.68 4.56
C LEU A 63 -3.78 7.00 3.93
N LEU A 64 -3.66 7.04 2.60
CA LEU A 64 -2.51 6.50 1.88
C LEU A 64 -1.22 7.25 2.24
N HIS A 65 -1.27 8.57 2.25
CA HIS A 65 -0.13 9.42 2.60
C HIS A 65 0.33 9.12 4.03
N ASP A 66 -0.59 9.11 4.98
CA ASP A 66 -0.29 8.83 6.36
C ASP A 66 0.29 7.42 6.56
N SER A 67 -0.28 6.40 5.91
CA SER A 67 0.29 5.04 5.89
C SER A 67 1.72 5.01 5.35
N ASN A 68 2.02 5.77 4.29
CA ASN A 68 3.36 5.89 3.72
C ASN A 68 4.33 6.57 4.69
N ILE A 69 3.90 7.64 5.36
CA ILE A 69 4.71 8.33 6.37
C ILE A 69 5.04 7.39 7.54
N ARG A 70 4.08 6.57 8.00
CA ARG A 70 4.34 5.56 9.04
C ARG A 70 5.34 4.50 8.58
N ALA A 71 5.21 4.00 7.36
CA ALA A 71 6.16 3.04 6.78
C ALA A 71 7.58 3.62 6.69
N LEU A 72 7.70 4.88 6.25
CA LEU A 72 8.98 5.60 6.21
C LEU A 72 9.58 5.80 7.59
N LYS A 73 8.80 6.28 8.56
CA LYS A 73 9.24 6.45 9.97
C LYS A 73 9.77 5.13 10.54
N ALA A 74 9.04 4.03 10.30
CA ALA A 74 9.46 2.70 10.76
C ALA A 74 10.75 2.21 10.07
N GLY A 75 10.91 2.48 8.77
CA GLY A 75 12.13 2.16 8.02
C GLY A 75 13.33 2.96 8.50
N ILE A 76 13.18 4.28 8.68
CA ILE A 76 14.20 5.18 9.21
C ILE A 76 14.61 4.73 10.62
N TYR A 77 13.64 4.47 11.49
CA TYR A 77 13.91 4.01 12.86
C TYR A 77 14.71 2.70 12.88
N HIS A 78 14.28 1.70 12.09
CA HIS A 78 15.00 0.44 11.98
C HIS A 78 16.44 0.67 11.49
N LYS A 79 16.63 1.53 10.48
CA LYS A 79 17.96 1.84 9.95
C LYS A 79 18.86 2.51 10.98
N LEU A 80 18.35 3.52 11.68
CA LEU A 80 19.06 4.22 12.75
C LEU A 80 19.47 3.25 13.87
N ASN A 81 18.62 2.29 14.21
CA ASN A 81 18.95 1.29 15.22
C ASN A 81 19.96 0.24 14.73
N THR A 82 19.94 -0.14 13.45
CA THR A 82 20.95 -1.07 12.88
C THR A 82 22.35 -0.46 12.80
N LYS A 83 22.46 0.87 12.62
CA LYS A 83 23.72 1.61 12.59
C LYS A 83 24.20 2.07 13.97
N LYS A 84 23.65 1.55 15.07
CA LYS A 84 24.34 1.61 16.38
C LYS A 84 25.58 0.70 16.35
N SER A 85 26.53 1.04 15.47
CA SER A 85 27.94 0.81 15.75
C SER A 85 28.21 1.47 17.11
N SER A 86 28.98 0.80 17.94
CA SER A 86 29.32 1.21 19.30
C SER A 86 30.15 2.50 19.36
N GLU A 87 30.45 3.13 18.22
CA GLU A 87 31.35 4.27 18.11
C GLU A 87 30.58 5.57 17.83
N LYS A 88 30.80 6.55 18.70
CA LYS A 88 30.38 7.93 18.48
C LYS A 88 31.22 8.50 17.34
N LEU A 89 30.70 8.39 16.12
CA LEU A 89 31.34 8.93 14.93
C LEU A 89 31.50 10.45 15.06
N THR A 90 32.69 10.96 14.80
CA THR A 90 32.92 12.42 14.78
C THR A 90 32.37 13.01 13.48
N SER A 91 31.98 14.30 13.47
CA SER A 91 31.42 14.96 12.28
C SER A 91 32.33 14.88 11.04
N LEU A 92 33.66 14.86 11.24
CA LEU A 92 34.65 14.67 10.17
C LEU A 92 34.54 13.28 9.52
N GLU A 93 34.47 12.25 10.34
CA GLU A 93 34.38 10.85 9.93
C GLU A 93 33.04 10.56 9.23
N CYS A 94 31.94 11.20 9.66
CA CYS A 94 30.66 11.20 8.92
C CYS A 94 30.79 11.78 7.51
N LEU A 95 31.58 12.85 7.32
CA LEU A 95 31.76 13.46 6.00
C LEU A 95 32.62 12.59 5.09
N GLU A 96 33.62 11.89 5.63
CA GLU A 96 34.44 10.93 4.88
C GLU A 96 33.62 9.71 4.45
N LEU A 97 32.80 9.15 5.35
CA LEU A 97 31.89 8.05 5.03
C LEU A 97 30.77 8.44 4.06
N LEU A 98 30.34 9.71 4.05
CA LEU A 98 29.42 10.23 3.04
C LEU A 98 30.09 10.33 1.66
N LYS A 99 31.34 10.79 1.60
CA LYS A 99 32.11 10.84 0.36
C LYS A 99 32.36 9.45 -0.23
N ASN A 100 32.51 8.44 0.63
CA ASN A 100 32.73 7.06 0.22
C ASN A 100 31.41 6.30 -0.06
N GLU A 101 30.24 6.95 -0.04
CA GLU A 101 28.89 6.35 -0.19
C GLU A 101 28.53 5.26 0.85
N GLU A 102 29.40 5.01 1.84
CA GLU A 102 29.19 4.02 2.90
C GLU A 102 28.07 4.43 3.87
N LEU A 103 27.87 5.75 4.03
CA LEU A 103 26.79 6.27 4.86
C LEU A 103 25.41 6.13 4.21
N GLU A 104 25.34 6.17 2.86
CA GLU A 104 24.13 5.89 2.06
C GLU A 104 23.69 4.42 2.09
N GLY A 105 24.45 3.56 2.78
CA GLY A 105 24.27 2.11 2.80
C GLY A 105 22.82 1.69 2.69
N ASN A 106 22.46 1.04 1.58
CA ASN A 106 21.18 0.41 1.28
C ASN A 106 19.94 1.08 1.94
N LEU A 107 19.69 2.35 1.59
CA LEU A 107 18.36 2.98 1.74
C LEU A 107 17.25 2.16 1.06
N THR A 108 17.63 1.23 0.20
CA THR A 108 16.81 0.15 -0.38
C THR A 108 15.90 -0.50 0.65
N THR A 109 16.39 -0.76 1.87
CA THR A 109 15.57 -1.36 2.95
C THR A 109 14.43 -0.47 3.45
N ILE A 110 14.61 0.85 3.45
CA ILE A 110 13.57 1.81 3.83
C ILE A 110 12.54 1.90 2.69
N PHE A 111 13.01 2.08 1.46
CA PHE A 111 12.15 2.25 0.30
C PHE A 111 11.44 0.94 -0.11
N ALA A 112 12.01 -0.23 0.20
CA ALA A 112 11.36 -1.53 -0.02
C ALA A 112 10.01 -1.66 0.71
N ARG A 113 9.76 -0.88 1.76
CA ARG A 113 8.47 -0.84 2.47
C ARG A 113 7.46 0.12 1.83
N LEU A 114 7.91 1.05 0.99
CA LEU A 114 7.08 2.05 0.35
C LEU A 114 6.62 1.54 -1.02
N ARG A 115 5.31 1.34 -1.17
CA ARG A 115 4.70 0.95 -2.46
C ARG A 115 5.02 1.99 -3.54
N ASN A 116 5.13 1.55 -4.78
CA ASN A 116 5.48 2.35 -5.96
C ASN A 116 6.94 2.85 -6.01
N THR A 117 7.82 2.33 -5.16
CA THR A 117 9.27 2.52 -5.35
C THR A 117 9.87 1.36 -6.15
N SER A 118 10.96 1.60 -6.87
CA SER A 118 11.71 0.54 -7.56
C SER A 118 12.16 -0.56 -6.59
N GLN A 119 12.56 -0.18 -5.39
CA GLN A 119 13.05 -1.06 -4.34
C GLN A 119 11.96 -2.01 -3.82
N TYR A 120 10.71 -1.54 -3.71
CA TYR A 120 9.57 -2.38 -3.37
C TYR A 120 9.37 -3.50 -4.40
N TRP A 121 9.57 -3.22 -5.69
CA TRP A 121 9.35 -4.19 -6.76
C TRP A 121 10.41 -5.29 -6.86
N LEU A 122 11.59 -5.12 -6.23
CA LEU A 122 12.63 -6.14 -6.24
C LEU A 122 12.19 -7.45 -5.55
N GLY A 123 11.45 -7.36 -4.44
CA GLY A 123 10.93 -8.52 -3.73
C GLY A 123 9.95 -9.34 -4.58
N PRO A 124 8.81 -8.76 -5.00
CA PRO A 124 7.84 -9.44 -5.87
C PRO A 124 8.47 -9.96 -7.17
N ARG A 125 9.42 -9.23 -7.76
CA ARG A 125 10.15 -9.69 -8.94
C ARG A 125 10.96 -10.95 -8.63
N SER A 126 11.75 -10.94 -7.55
CA SER A 126 12.56 -12.09 -7.15
C SER A 126 11.70 -13.32 -6.82
N ASP A 127 10.53 -13.12 -6.21
CA ASP A 127 9.56 -14.18 -5.96
C ASP A 127 9.07 -14.79 -7.29
N ILE A 128 8.74 -13.96 -8.29
CA ILE A 128 8.31 -14.42 -9.62
C ILE A 128 9.44 -15.16 -10.34
N GLU A 129 10.67 -14.64 -10.32
CA GLU A 129 11.83 -15.32 -10.93
C GLU A 129 12.07 -16.70 -10.28
N THR A 130 11.93 -16.78 -8.96
CA THR A 130 12.02 -18.03 -8.21
C THR A 130 10.90 -18.99 -8.62
N MET A 131 9.66 -18.50 -8.72
CA MET A 131 8.54 -19.31 -9.21
C MET A 131 8.77 -19.83 -10.63
N ILE A 132 9.26 -18.99 -11.54
CA ILE A 132 9.55 -19.39 -12.93
C ILE A 132 10.64 -20.46 -12.97
N THR A 133 11.66 -20.32 -12.12
CA THR A 133 12.78 -21.27 -12.05
C THR A 133 12.34 -22.64 -11.53
N TRP A 134 11.50 -22.68 -10.50
CA TRP A 134 11.11 -23.93 -9.83
C TRP A 134 9.84 -24.58 -10.39
N TYR A 135 8.83 -23.78 -10.72
CA TYR A 135 7.54 -24.27 -11.24
C TYR A 135 7.45 -24.22 -12.76
N GLY A 136 8.35 -23.50 -13.43
CA GLY A 136 8.31 -23.26 -14.87
C GLY A 136 7.55 -21.97 -15.22
N PRO A 137 7.45 -21.65 -16.53
CA PRO A 137 6.83 -20.41 -16.98
C PRO A 137 5.38 -20.29 -16.53
N VAL A 138 4.97 -19.06 -16.17
CA VAL A 138 3.60 -18.76 -15.75
C VAL A 138 2.63 -19.17 -16.86
N THR A 139 1.82 -20.19 -16.59
CA THR A 139 0.78 -20.65 -17.52
C THR A 139 -0.56 -20.10 -17.04
N PHE A 140 -1.13 -19.17 -17.80
CA PHE A 140 -2.49 -18.69 -17.53
C PHE A 140 -3.50 -19.68 -18.09
N PHE A 141 -4.33 -20.26 -17.23
CA PHE A 141 -5.51 -21.01 -17.66
C PHE A 141 -6.71 -20.07 -17.64
N LEU A 142 -7.23 -19.76 -18.82
CA LEU A 142 -8.45 -18.97 -18.98
C LEU A 142 -9.58 -19.88 -19.47
N THR A 143 -10.54 -20.16 -18.60
CA THR A 143 -11.81 -20.78 -18.99
C THR A 143 -12.83 -19.69 -19.29
N LEU A 144 -13.04 -19.41 -20.58
CA LEU A 144 -14.11 -18.53 -21.03
C LEU A 144 -15.41 -19.33 -21.14
N SER A 145 -16.32 -19.15 -20.19
CA SER A 145 -17.70 -19.57 -20.39
C SER A 145 -18.43 -18.46 -21.14
N PRO A 146 -19.02 -18.70 -22.32
CA PRO A 146 -19.97 -17.76 -22.89
C PRO A 146 -21.11 -17.61 -21.89
N ALA A 147 -21.54 -16.38 -21.61
CA ALA A 147 -22.74 -16.10 -20.85
C ALA A 147 -23.98 -16.51 -21.68
N ARG A 148 -24.19 -17.82 -21.80
CA ARG A 148 -25.11 -18.46 -22.77
C ARG A 148 -26.52 -17.90 -22.70
N TYR A 149 -26.95 -17.51 -21.50
CA TYR A 149 -28.29 -16.98 -21.23
C TYR A 149 -28.45 -15.49 -21.58
N ASN A 150 -27.35 -14.73 -21.71
CA ASN A 150 -27.38 -13.29 -21.98
C ASN A 150 -26.77 -12.94 -23.35
N TRP A 151 -26.65 -13.92 -24.26
CA TRP A 151 -26.04 -13.73 -25.58
C TRP A 151 -27.04 -14.06 -26.70
N ASP A 152 -27.95 -13.14 -26.97
CA ASP A 152 -29.03 -13.29 -27.96
C ASP A 152 -28.52 -13.68 -29.37
N ARG A 153 -27.34 -13.15 -29.74
CA ARG A 153 -26.68 -13.46 -31.02
C ARG A 153 -26.14 -14.89 -31.09
N LEU A 154 -25.76 -15.50 -29.96
CA LEU A 154 -25.26 -16.87 -29.91
C LEU A 154 -26.37 -17.87 -30.22
N GLU A 155 -27.58 -17.66 -29.70
CA GLU A 155 -28.74 -18.50 -30.00
C GLU A 155 -29.06 -18.48 -31.51
N SER A 156 -29.07 -17.28 -32.10
CA SER A 156 -29.34 -17.09 -33.53
C SER A 156 -28.30 -17.81 -34.42
N TYR A 157 -27.02 -17.71 -34.05
CA TYR A 157 -25.93 -18.38 -34.74
C TYR A 157 -26.04 -19.91 -34.64
N LEU A 158 -26.31 -20.46 -33.45
CA LEU A 158 -26.44 -21.90 -33.25
C LEU A 158 -27.60 -22.51 -34.05
N LYS A 159 -28.73 -21.78 -34.15
CA LYS A 159 -29.87 -22.19 -34.99
C LYS A 159 -29.47 -22.29 -36.47
N GLN A 160 -28.74 -21.31 -36.98
CA GLN A 160 -28.27 -21.29 -38.38
C GLN A 160 -27.29 -22.43 -38.70
N VAL A 161 -26.34 -22.71 -37.79
CA VAL A 161 -25.35 -23.77 -38.00
C VAL A 161 -26.02 -25.15 -37.98
N ASN A 162 -26.89 -25.40 -36.98
CA ASN A 162 -27.53 -26.71 -36.83
C ASN A 162 -28.64 -26.99 -37.86
N SER A 163 -29.25 -25.95 -38.46
CA SER A 163 -30.20 -26.15 -39.56
C SER A 163 -29.55 -26.64 -40.85
N THR A 164 -28.22 -26.51 -40.97
CA THR A 164 -27.46 -26.89 -42.18
C THR A 164 -27.02 -28.37 -42.16
N THR A 165 -27.20 -29.07 -41.04
CA THR A 165 -26.73 -30.45 -40.84
C THR A 165 -27.85 -31.50 -40.96
N ALA A 166 -29.00 -31.12 -41.53
CA ALA A 166 -30.18 -31.98 -41.67
C ALA A 166 -30.36 -32.60 -43.08
N ASP A 167 -29.31 -32.57 -43.91
CA ASP A 167 -29.23 -33.28 -45.21
C ASP A 167 -28.20 -34.41 -45.16
#